data_AF-A0A3B9GM34-F1
#
_entry.id   AF-A0A3B9GM34-F1
#
_cell.length_a   1.000
_cell.length_b   1.000
_cell.length_c   1.000
_cell.angle_alpha   90.00
_cell.angle_beta   90.00
_cell.angle_gamma   90.00
#
_symmetry.space_group_name_H-M   'P 1'
#
loop_
_entity.id
_entity.type
_entity.pdbx_description
1 polymer ?
#
loop_
_entity_poly.entity_id
_entity_poly.type
_entity_poly.pdbx_seq_one_letter_code
_entity_poly.pdbx_strand_id
1 'polypeptide(L)'
;MGDKNIRTIDFKTLFRNNIRNYSMFLILALIMLIFAPMVSWRNFGARNLTNIFFQYSYVLILAVGMVQCIIILGIDLSVGSVCAFVGALTAMIYNSGAGMPMTLAAALVIGVSIGAFQGFWIAYMKIPAFIVTLAGMMLFRGLTYIVTNINPISLKDNGYSYLATGTVDEVLKLGPIVDTGSFRLYPASLVMGVALVALYIISEVIARNKKIANGFEVSSTLIFIGKLATISALVLVLAERFAEYRGLPIVVLVVGTTVFVFHFILN
;
A
#
# COMPACT_ATOMS: atom_id res chain seq x y z
N MET A 1 -46.18 8.32 -9.67
CA MET A 1 -44.84 8.34 -9.06
C MET A 1 -44.49 6.90 -8.71
N GLY A 2 -43.88 6.19 -9.68
CA GLY A 2 -43.69 4.75 -9.61
C GLY A 2 -42.50 4.37 -8.74
N ASP A 3 -42.77 3.52 -7.76
CA ASP A 3 -41.81 2.83 -6.92
C ASP A 3 -40.84 2.03 -7.81
N LYS A 4 -39.65 2.59 -8.04
CA LYS A 4 -38.54 1.82 -8.61
C LYS A 4 -38.08 0.90 -7.49
N ASN A 5 -38.56 -0.34 -7.50
CA ASN A 5 -38.08 -1.43 -6.66
C ASN A 5 -36.56 -1.60 -6.85
N ILE A 6 -35.78 -0.85 -6.08
CA ILE A 6 -34.34 -1.03 -5.96
C ILE A 6 -34.17 -2.36 -5.23
N ARG A 7 -33.67 -3.37 -5.93
CA ARG A 7 -33.31 -4.65 -5.32
C ARG A 7 -32.20 -4.41 -4.30
N THR A 8 -32.56 -4.37 -3.03
CA THR A 8 -31.61 -4.17 -1.92
C THR A 8 -31.16 -5.52 -1.38
N ILE A 9 -29.85 -5.71 -1.27
CA ILE A 9 -29.27 -6.91 -0.65
C ILE A 9 -29.34 -6.77 0.88
N ASP A 10 -29.81 -7.81 1.56
CA ASP A 10 -29.94 -7.87 3.02
C ASP A 10 -28.60 -8.20 3.72
N PHE A 11 -28.38 -7.63 4.91
CA PHE A 11 -27.15 -7.70 5.69
C PHE A 11 -26.80 -9.13 6.12
N LYS A 12 -27.81 -9.90 6.54
CA LYS A 12 -27.62 -11.29 7.01
C LYS A 12 -27.13 -12.20 5.89
N THR A 13 -27.61 -11.97 4.67
CA THR A 13 -27.23 -12.72 3.47
C THR A 13 -25.81 -12.37 3.03
N LEU A 14 -25.41 -11.08 3.12
CA LEU A 14 -24.05 -10.63 2.85
C LEU A 14 -23.03 -11.22 3.83
N PHE A 15 -23.33 -11.20 5.12
CA PHE A 15 -22.41 -11.68 6.16
C PHE A 15 -22.21 -13.20 6.08
N ARG A 16 -23.30 -13.97 5.95
CA ARG A 16 -23.23 -15.44 5.90
C ARG A 16 -22.48 -15.96 4.67
N ASN A 17 -22.67 -15.33 3.52
CA ASN A 17 -22.02 -15.76 2.29
C ASN A 17 -20.52 -15.39 2.24
N ASN A 18 -20.10 -14.34 2.95
CA ASN A 18 -18.74 -13.82 2.85
C ASN A 18 -17.86 -14.07 4.08
N ILE A 19 -18.36 -14.73 5.14
CA ILE A 19 -17.58 -14.95 6.37
C ILE A 19 -16.26 -15.69 6.12
N ARG A 20 -16.23 -16.60 5.13
CA ARG A 20 -15.01 -17.31 4.73
C ARG A 20 -13.97 -16.36 4.12
N ASN A 21 -14.42 -15.36 3.37
CA ASN A 21 -13.56 -14.35 2.75
C ASN A 21 -13.00 -13.36 3.79
N TYR A 22 -13.69 -13.17 4.92
CA TYR A 22 -13.25 -12.30 6.02
C TYR A 22 -12.52 -13.04 7.14
N SER A 23 -12.30 -14.34 7.01
CA SER A 23 -11.67 -15.20 8.03
C SER A 23 -10.33 -14.65 8.52
N MET A 24 -9.46 -14.19 7.61
CA MET A 24 -8.18 -13.58 7.96
C MET A 24 -8.33 -12.33 8.84
N PHE A 25 -9.26 -11.44 8.50
CA PHE A 25 -9.52 -10.22 9.27
C PHE A 25 -10.14 -10.53 10.63
N LEU A 26 -11.02 -11.52 10.71
CA LEU A 26 -11.62 -11.98 11.97
C LEU A 26 -10.57 -12.58 12.90
N ILE A 27 -9.67 -13.41 12.37
CA ILE A 27 -8.55 -13.97 13.14
C ILE A 27 -7.61 -12.86 13.62
N LEU A 28 -7.28 -11.89 12.76
CA LEU A 28 -6.49 -10.72 13.15
C LEU A 28 -7.18 -9.94 14.28
N ALA A 29 -8.48 -9.66 14.16
CA ALA A 29 -9.24 -8.96 15.18
C ALA A 29 -9.26 -9.72 16.52
N LEU A 30 -9.41 -11.05 16.48
CA LEU A 30 -9.36 -11.91 17.65
C LEU A 30 -7.98 -11.85 18.33
N ILE A 31 -6.90 -11.97 17.55
CA ILE A 31 -5.53 -11.85 18.06
C ILE A 31 -5.33 -10.47 18.70
N MET A 32 -5.75 -9.40 18.02
CA MET A 32 -5.64 -8.04 18.55
C MET A 32 -6.41 -7.89 19.87
N LEU A 33 -7.62 -8.44 19.98
CA LEU A 33 -8.44 -8.36 21.20
C LEU A 33 -7.77 -9.07 22.38
N ILE A 34 -7.20 -10.26 22.15
CA ILE A 34 -6.52 -11.05 23.19
C ILE A 34 -5.23 -10.36 23.64
N PHE A 35 -4.40 -9.92 22.70
CA PHE A 35 -3.05 -9.41 23.02
C PHE A 35 -3.02 -7.91 23.36
N ALA A 36 -3.98 -7.10 22.93
CA ALA A 36 -4.00 -5.67 23.24
C ALA A 36 -3.95 -5.35 24.74
N PRO A 37 -4.77 -5.95 25.63
CA PRO A 37 -4.69 -5.68 27.07
C PRO A 37 -3.37 -6.19 27.67
N MET A 38 -2.82 -7.29 27.16
CA MET A 38 -1.56 -7.88 27.65
C MET A 38 -0.34 -6.98 27.41
N VAL A 39 -0.41 -6.09 26.40
CA VAL A 39 0.67 -5.15 26.05
C VAL A 39 0.25 -3.70 26.32
N SER A 40 -0.68 -3.49 27.26
CA SER A 40 -1.16 -2.15 27.65
C SER A 40 -1.59 -1.28 26.46
N TRP A 41 -2.27 -1.88 25.48
CA TRP A 41 -2.75 -1.23 24.26
C TRP A 41 -1.67 -0.62 23.35
N ARG A 42 -0.38 -0.91 23.60
CA ARG A 42 0.75 -0.42 22.80
C ARG A 42 0.71 -0.87 21.33
N ASN A 43 -0.03 -1.95 21.04
CA ASN A 43 -0.27 -2.41 19.66
C ASN A 43 -1.05 -1.39 18.82
N PHE A 44 -1.93 -0.60 19.47
CA PHE A 44 -2.69 0.48 18.85
C PHE A 44 -2.02 1.85 19.00
N GLY A 45 -0.84 1.91 19.61
CA GLY A 45 -0.12 3.16 19.81
C GLY A 45 0.36 3.77 18.49
N ALA A 46 0.36 5.10 18.42
CA ALA A 46 0.76 5.90 17.25
C ALA A 46 2.09 5.44 16.62
N ARG A 47 3.11 5.18 17.45
CA ARG A 47 4.42 4.67 17.02
C ARG A 47 4.34 3.31 16.34
N ASN A 48 3.61 2.35 16.93
CA ASN A 48 3.54 0.99 16.39
C ASN A 48 2.82 1.01 15.04
N LEU A 49 1.67 1.68 14.98
CA LEU A 49 0.88 1.78 13.76
C LEU A 49 1.68 2.44 12.63
N THR A 50 2.37 3.55 12.91
CA THR A 50 3.23 4.21 11.92
C THR A 50 4.37 3.29 11.46
N ASN A 51 5.00 2.57 12.38
CA ASN A 51 6.09 1.64 12.03
C ASN A 51 5.62 0.44 11.21
N ILE A 52 4.39 -0.06 11.42
CA ILE A 52 3.79 -1.10 10.58
C ILE A 52 3.68 -0.57 9.15
N PHE A 53 3.20 0.65 8.95
CA PHE A 53 3.11 1.24 7.60
C PHE A 53 4.49 1.39 6.94
N PHE A 54 5.52 1.81 7.66
CA PHE A 54 6.88 1.87 7.10
C PHE A 54 7.45 0.48 6.78
N GLN A 55 7.26 -0.51 7.65
CA GLN A 55 7.79 -1.86 7.45
C GLN A 55 7.10 -2.60 6.30
N TYR A 56 5.79 -2.41 6.15
CA TYR A 56 4.99 -3.07 5.11
C TYR A 56 4.81 -2.21 3.85
N SER A 57 5.44 -1.03 3.80
CA SER A 57 5.40 -0.09 2.67
C SER A 57 5.70 -0.74 1.33
N TYR A 58 6.83 -1.45 1.26
CA TYR A 58 7.27 -2.11 0.03
C TYR A 58 6.29 -3.22 -0.38
N VAL A 59 5.72 -3.96 0.58
CA VAL A 59 4.71 -5.00 0.31
C VAL A 59 3.46 -4.38 -0.33
N LEU A 60 3.01 -3.22 0.16
CA LEU A 60 1.86 -2.51 -0.42
C LEU A 60 2.12 -2.11 -1.87
N ILE A 61 3.31 -1.60 -2.18
CA ILE A 61 3.70 -1.22 -3.56
C ILE A 61 3.75 -2.47 -4.45
N LEU A 62 4.39 -3.54 -3.99
CA LEU A 62 4.47 -4.80 -4.72
C LEU A 62 3.09 -5.41 -4.97
N ALA A 63 2.18 -5.34 -4.00
CA ALA A 63 0.83 -5.86 -4.13
C ALA A 63 0.07 -5.21 -5.30
N VAL A 64 0.25 -3.91 -5.54
CA VAL A 64 -0.35 -3.22 -6.70
C VAL A 64 0.12 -3.82 -8.02
N GLY A 65 1.42 -4.12 -8.13
CA GLY A 65 1.97 -4.82 -9.31
C GLY A 65 1.47 -6.25 -9.43
N MET A 66 1.42 -7.00 -8.33
CA MET A 66 0.97 -8.40 -8.31
C MET A 66 -0.48 -8.57 -8.73
N VAL A 67 -1.36 -7.59 -8.47
CA VAL A 67 -2.73 -7.60 -8.99
C VAL A 67 -2.74 -7.73 -10.52
N GLN A 68 -1.81 -7.06 -11.21
CA GLN A 68 -1.71 -7.15 -12.68
C GLN A 68 -1.31 -8.55 -13.14
N CYS A 69 -0.34 -9.16 -12.46
CA CYS A 69 0.09 -10.53 -12.76
C CYS A 69 -1.07 -11.53 -12.58
N ILE A 70 -1.89 -11.35 -11.55
CA ILE A 70 -3.03 -12.24 -11.28
C ILE A 70 -4.15 -12.06 -12.32
N ILE A 71 -4.41 -10.83 -12.78
CA ILE A 71 -5.42 -10.56 -13.81
C ILE A 71 -5.12 -11.33 -15.11
N ILE A 72 -3.84 -11.43 -15.49
CA ILE A 72 -3.40 -12.22 -16.66
C ILE A 72 -3.26 -13.73 -16.36
N LEU A 73 -3.81 -14.21 -15.24
CA LEU A 73 -3.73 -15.59 -14.74
C LEU A 73 -2.28 -16.09 -14.53
N GLY A 74 -1.35 -15.17 -14.29
CA GLY A 74 0.03 -15.46 -13.92
C GLY A 74 0.25 -15.39 -12.41
N ILE A 75 1.34 -16.00 -11.94
CA ILE A 75 1.85 -15.83 -10.58
C ILE A 75 3.33 -15.46 -10.70
N ASP A 76 3.72 -14.36 -10.08
CA ASP A 76 5.13 -13.97 -9.93
C ASP A 76 5.61 -14.27 -8.51
N LEU A 77 6.44 -15.31 -8.39
CA LEU A 77 7.09 -15.67 -7.12
C LEU A 77 8.41 -14.92 -6.90
N SER A 78 8.99 -14.32 -7.95
CA SER A 78 10.30 -13.68 -7.92
C SER A 78 10.28 -12.28 -7.31
N VAL A 79 9.10 -11.65 -7.23
CA VAL A 79 8.94 -10.22 -6.92
C VAL A 79 9.72 -9.76 -5.68
N GLY A 80 9.72 -10.55 -4.60
CA GLY A 80 10.47 -10.23 -3.38
C GLY A 80 11.99 -10.33 -3.57
N SER A 81 12.46 -11.33 -4.32
CA SER A 81 13.88 -11.50 -4.64
C SER A 81 14.38 -10.46 -5.62
N VAL A 82 13.55 -10.05 -6.59
CA VAL A 82 13.85 -8.92 -7.48
C VAL A 82 13.93 -7.62 -6.69
N CYS A 83 12.99 -7.36 -5.77
CA CYS A 83 13.03 -6.18 -4.90
C CYS A 83 14.30 -6.13 -4.06
N ALA A 84 14.74 -7.27 -3.49
CA ALA A 84 15.98 -7.35 -2.72
C ALA A 84 17.22 -7.09 -3.59
N PHE A 85 17.26 -7.68 -4.79
CA PHE A 85 18.38 -7.51 -5.72
C PHE A 85 18.50 -6.07 -6.21
N VAL A 86 17.40 -5.48 -6.69
CA VAL A 86 17.36 -4.08 -7.15
C VAL A 86 17.71 -3.14 -5.99
N GLY A 87 17.17 -3.38 -4.80
CA GLY A 87 17.47 -2.60 -3.61
C GLY A 87 18.96 -2.62 -3.21
N ALA A 88 19.62 -3.78 -3.35
CA ALA A 88 21.06 -3.90 -3.10
C ALA A 88 21.87 -3.10 -4.14
N LEU A 89 21.54 -3.22 -5.42
CA LEU A 89 22.22 -2.48 -6.49
C LEU A 89 22.03 -0.97 -6.32
N THR A 90 20.81 -0.51 -6.04
CA THR A 90 20.52 0.92 -5.88
C THR A 90 21.19 1.50 -4.64
N ALA A 91 21.31 0.72 -3.55
CA ALA A 91 22.08 1.14 -2.37
C ALA A 91 23.57 1.32 -2.70
N MET A 92 24.16 0.41 -3.49
CA MET A 92 25.56 0.54 -3.94
C MET A 92 25.75 1.73 -4.89
N ILE A 93 24.84 1.94 -5.85
CA ILE A 93 24.84 3.08 -6.76
C ILE A 93 24.73 4.39 -5.96
N TYR A 94 23.83 4.46 -4.97
CA TYR A 94 23.71 5.62 -4.11
C TYR A 94 25.01 5.90 -3.33
N ASN A 95 25.60 4.87 -2.72
CA ASN A 95 26.86 4.98 -1.97
C ASN A 95 28.05 5.39 -2.85
N SER A 96 28.01 5.10 -4.15
CA SER A 96 29.04 5.56 -5.11
C SER A 96 29.02 7.08 -5.33
N GLY A 97 27.97 7.78 -4.88
CA GLY A 97 27.83 9.24 -5.02
C GLY A 97 27.05 9.68 -6.26
N ALA A 98 26.40 8.75 -6.98
CA ALA A 98 25.59 9.04 -8.17
C ALA A 98 24.39 9.99 -7.91
N GLY A 99 24.02 10.18 -6.63
CA GLY A 99 22.91 11.03 -6.22
C GLY A 99 21.54 10.36 -6.39
N MET A 100 20.53 10.92 -5.72
CA MET A 100 19.19 10.32 -5.64
C MET A 100 18.50 10.14 -7.01
N PRO A 101 18.50 11.12 -7.94
CA PRO A 101 17.78 10.98 -9.20
C PRO A 101 18.33 9.85 -10.08
N MET A 102 19.65 9.71 -10.13
CA MET A 102 20.31 8.65 -10.91
C MET A 102 20.05 7.28 -10.30
N THR A 103 20.07 7.17 -8.97
CA THR A 103 19.72 5.93 -8.27
C THR A 103 18.28 5.49 -8.55
N LEU A 104 17.32 6.42 -8.55
CA LEU A 104 15.92 6.11 -8.91
C LEU A 104 15.76 5.69 -10.37
N ALA A 105 16.44 6.39 -11.29
CA ALA A 105 16.43 6.02 -12.70
C ALA A 105 17.02 4.62 -12.93
N ALA A 106 18.14 4.31 -12.26
CA ALA A 106 18.74 2.97 -12.31
C ALA A 106 17.79 1.90 -11.75
N ALA A 107 17.10 2.17 -10.63
CA ALA A 107 16.13 1.26 -10.05
C ALA A 107 15.04 0.87 -11.06
N LEU A 108 14.48 1.88 -11.76
CA LEU A 108 13.44 1.68 -12.77
C LEU A 108 13.97 0.90 -13.98
N VAL A 109 15.14 1.28 -14.50
CA VAL A 109 15.74 0.60 -15.66
C VAL A 109 16.04 -0.86 -15.36
N ILE A 110 16.64 -1.16 -14.20
CA ILE A 110 16.96 -2.54 -13.80
C ILE A 110 15.66 -3.33 -13.59
N GLY A 111 14.67 -2.77 -12.89
CA GLY A 111 13.38 -3.42 -12.65
C GLY A 111 12.64 -3.76 -13.94
N VAL A 112 12.54 -2.80 -14.87
CA VAL A 112 11.91 -3.00 -16.19
C VAL A 112 12.68 -4.05 -17.00
N SER A 113 14.01 -4.02 -16.98
CA SER A 113 14.84 -4.99 -17.70
C SER A 113 14.63 -6.41 -17.18
N ILE A 114 14.57 -6.60 -15.86
CA ILE A 114 14.29 -7.90 -15.24
C ILE A 114 12.87 -8.38 -15.60
N GLY A 115 11.89 -7.47 -15.53
CA GLY A 115 10.51 -7.77 -15.92
C GLY A 115 10.39 -8.18 -17.39
N ALA A 116 11.06 -7.46 -18.28
CA ALA A 116 11.11 -7.78 -19.70
C ALA A 116 11.81 -9.12 -19.97
N PHE A 117 12.91 -9.41 -19.25
CA PHE A 117 13.60 -10.69 -19.35
C PHE A 117 12.69 -11.85 -18.95
N GLN A 118 12.01 -11.77 -17.80
CA GLN A 118 11.07 -12.83 -17.39
C GLN A 118 9.86 -12.90 -18.33
N GLY A 119 9.32 -11.75 -18.73
CA GLY A 119 8.20 -11.63 -19.67
C GLY A 119 8.51 -12.23 -21.04
N PHE A 120 9.77 -12.15 -21.52
CA PHE A 120 10.19 -12.75 -22.78
C PHE A 120 9.99 -14.28 -22.79
N TRP A 121 10.43 -14.97 -21.73
CA TRP A 121 10.27 -16.42 -21.61
C TRP A 121 8.81 -16.85 -21.49
N ILE A 122 7.99 -16.01 -20.86
CA ILE A 122 6.57 -16.29 -20.68
C ILE A 122 5.82 -16.07 -22.00
N ALA A 123 5.99 -14.90 -22.63
CA ALA A 123 5.21 -14.49 -23.79
C ALA A 123 5.65 -15.16 -25.11
N TYR A 124 6.96 -15.27 -25.36
CA TYR A 124 7.48 -15.76 -26.63
C TYR A 124 7.84 -17.26 -26.57
N MET A 125 8.52 -17.67 -25.50
CA MET A 125 8.93 -19.07 -25.32
C MET A 125 7.81 -19.95 -24.74
N LYS A 126 6.67 -19.34 -24.34
CA LYS A 126 5.48 -20.02 -23.83
C LYS A 126 5.75 -20.93 -22.63
N ILE A 127 6.75 -20.59 -21.82
CA ILE A 127 7.04 -21.29 -20.58
C ILE A 127 6.04 -20.80 -19.51
N PRO A 128 5.42 -21.70 -18.71
CA PRO A 128 4.51 -21.29 -17.65
C PRO A 128 5.12 -20.27 -16.68
N ALA A 129 4.38 -19.20 -16.37
CA ALA A 129 4.85 -18.08 -15.55
C ALA A 129 5.38 -18.49 -14.17
N PHE A 130 4.74 -19.48 -13.54
CA PHE A 130 5.19 -20.03 -12.26
C PHE A 130 6.62 -20.57 -12.33
N ILE A 131 6.99 -21.27 -13.42
CA ILE A 131 8.32 -21.88 -13.57
C ILE A 131 9.37 -20.78 -13.79
N VAL A 132 9.08 -19.84 -14.69
CA VAL A 132 9.98 -18.72 -15.00
C VAL A 132 10.25 -17.88 -13.75
N THR A 133 9.20 -17.56 -12.99
CA THR A 133 9.31 -16.70 -11.80
C THR A 133 9.86 -17.45 -10.59
N LEU A 134 9.64 -18.76 -10.44
CA LEU A 134 10.32 -19.58 -9.43
C LEU A 134 11.83 -19.67 -9.71
N ALA A 135 12.22 -19.92 -10.96
CA ALA A 135 13.63 -19.92 -11.36
C ALA A 135 14.24 -18.52 -11.19
N GLY A 136 13.51 -17.47 -11.58
CA GLY A 136 13.89 -16.08 -11.38
C GLY A 136 14.09 -15.75 -9.89
N MET A 137 13.21 -16.22 -9.01
CA MET A 137 13.35 -16.07 -7.56
C MET A 137 14.71 -16.61 -7.08
N MET A 138 15.06 -17.83 -7.48
CA MET A 138 16.34 -18.44 -7.11
C MET A 138 17.53 -17.68 -7.70
N LEU A 139 17.45 -17.26 -8.96
CA LEU A 139 18.48 -16.49 -9.66
C LEU A 139 18.75 -15.16 -8.96
N PHE A 140 17.74 -14.31 -8.81
CA PHE A 140 17.90 -12.97 -8.23
C PHE A 140 18.25 -13.02 -6.75
N ARG A 141 17.77 -14.03 -6.02
CA ARG A 141 18.20 -14.27 -4.64
C ARG A 141 19.67 -14.63 -4.56
N GLY A 142 20.15 -15.54 -5.42
CA GLY A 142 21.57 -15.89 -5.52
C GLY A 142 22.43 -14.69 -5.91
N LEU A 143 22.02 -13.92 -6.91
CA LEU A 143 22.70 -12.69 -7.32
C LEU A 143 22.74 -11.65 -6.19
N THR A 144 21.67 -11.53 -5.41
CA THR A 144 21.66 -10.66 -4.22
C THR A 144 22.74 -11.07 -3.24
N TYR A 145 22.87 -12.37 -2.93
CA TYR A 145 23.93 -12.85 -2.02
C TYR A 145 25.35 -12.60 -2.54
N ILE A 146 25.57 -12.71 -3.84
CA ILE A 146 26.86 -12.41 -4.47
C ILE A 146 27.17 -10.92 -4.36
N VAL A 147 26.22 -10.07 -4.74
CA VAL A 147 26.39 -8.60 -4.75
C VAL A 147 26.57 -8.04 -3.35
N THR A 148 25.80 -8.52 -2.37
CA THR A 148 25.89 -8.07 -0.98
C THR A 148 27.02 -8.74 -0.20
N ASN A 149 27.65 -9.77 -0.78
CA ASN A 149 28.57 -10.66 -0.08
C ASN A 149 28.01 -11.15 1.26
N ILE A 150 26.70 -11.44 1.31
CA ILE A 150 25.94 -11.89 2.49
C ILE A 150 26.03 -10.89 3.67
N ASN A 151 26.29 -9.60 3.39
CA ASN A 151 26.36 -8.56 4.40
C ASN A 151 25.28 -7.48 4.17
N PRO A 152 24.74 -6.86 5.23
CA PRO A 152 23.88 -5.70 5.08
C PRO A 152 24.65 -4.54 4.44
N ILE A 153 24.03 -3.88 3.45
CA ILE A 153 24.60 -2.66 2.85
C ILE A 153 24.16 -1.46 3.70
N SER A 154 25.11 -0.83 4.39
CA SER A 154 24.86 0.43 5.09
C SER A 154 24.86 1.60 4.12
N LEU A 155 23.89 2.50 4.26
CA LEU A 155 23.78 3.71 3.43
C LEU A 155 24.72 4.79 3.96
N LYS A 156 25.31 5.58 3.05
CA LYS A 156 26.25 6.67 3.37
C LYS A 156 25.58 7.82 4.15
N ASP A 157 24.31 8.09 3.89
CA ASP A 157 23.53 9.13 4.55
C ASP A 157 22.03 8.77 4.63
N ASN A 158 21.25 9.65 5.25
CA ASN A 158 19.81 9.46 5.47
C ASN A 158 18.93 9.85 4.26
N GLY A 159 19.49 10.37 3.17
CA GLY A 159 18.71 10.86 2.02
C GLY A 159 17.90 9.74 1.35
N TYR A 160 18.52 8.57 1.18
CA TYR A 160 17.84 7.38 0.64
C TYR A 160 16.78 6.85 1.62
N SER A 161 17.10 6.79 2.92
CA SER A 161 16.18 6.36 3.97
C SER A 161 14.97 7.28 4.11
N TYR A 162 15.12 8.57 3.83
CA TYR A 162 14.03 9.55 3.91
C TYR A 162 12.91 9.30 2.90
N LEU A 163 13.21 8.74 1.73
CA LEU A 163 12.15 8.32 0.79
C LEU A 163 11.36 7.11 1.28
N ALA A 164 11.97 6.26 2.11
CA ALA A 164 11.32 5.07 2.65
C ALA A 164 10.56 5.36 3.96
N THR A 165 11.14 6.17 4.84
CA THR A 165 10.62 6.40 6.20
C THR A 165 10.29 7.86 6.52
N GLY A 166 10.36 8.75 5.53
CA GLY A 166 9.98 10.15 5.68
C GLY A 166 8.47 10.35 5.70
N THR A 167 8.06 11.54 6.11
CA THR A 167 6.65 11.92 6.16
C THR A 167 6.36 13.13 5.29
N VAL A 168 5.13 13.22 4.82
CA VAL A 168 4.68 14.26 3.89
C VAL A 168 4.85 15.65 4.52
N ASP A 169 4.57 15.76 5.81
CA ASP A 169 4.69 16.98 6.59
C ASP A 169 6.13 17.50 6.62
N GLU A 170 7.12 16.60 6.79
CA GLU A 170 8.55 16.95 6.76
C GLU A 170 9.01 17.32 5.33
N VAL A 171 8.55 16.58 4.31
CA VAL A 171 8.97 16.75 2.90
C VAL A 171 8.43 18.04 2.31
N LEU A 172 7.13 18.29 2.48
CA LEU A 172 6.43 19.43 1.91
C LEU A 172 6.46 20.66 2.83
N LYS A 173 7.13 20.56 3.99
CA LYS A 173 7.23 21.61 5.02
C LYS A 173 5.84 22.21 5.35
N LEU A 174 4.85 21.34 5.51
CA LEU A 174 3.45 21.74 5.65
C LEU A 174 3.16 22.23 7.08
N GLY A 175 3.47 23.50 7.31
CA GLY A 175 3.02 24.25 8.48
C GLY A 175 3.80 24.00 9.78
N PRO A 176 3.41 24.71 10.86
CA PRO A 176 4.09 24.62 12.15
C PRO A 176 3.77 23.28 12.84
N ILE A 177 4.83 22.60 13.31
CA ILE A 177 4.71 21.47 14.22
C ILE A 177 4.33 22.04 15.59
N VAL A 178 3.19 21.62 16.14
CA VAL A 178 2.78 22.03 17.48
C VAL A 178 3.52 21.14 18.47
N ASP A 179 4.58 21.67 19.07
CA ASP A 179 5.38 20.98 20.08
C ASP A 179 5.15 21.65 21.44
N THR A 180 4.26 21.06 22.25
CA THR A 180 3.95 21.51 23.62
C THR A 180 4.75 20.68 24.64
N GLY A 181 5.97 20.25 24.31
CA GLY A 181 6.90 19.51 25.18
C GLY A 181 6.51 18.04 25.45
N SER A 182 5.29 17.81 25.92
CA SER A 182 4.71 16.49 26.17
C SER A 182 4.00 15.91 24.94
N PHE A 183 3.65 16.76 23.97
CA PHE A 183 2.84 16.41 22.82
C PHE A 183 3.35 17.09 21.55
N ARG A 184 3.61 16.26 20.54
CA ARG A 184 3.97 16.70 19.19
C ARG A 184 2.84 16.32 18.26
N LEU A 185 2.28 17.33 17.60
CA LEU A 185 1.26 17.16 16.57
C LEU A 185 1.78 17.62 15.22
N TYR A 186 1.37 16.90 14.19
CA TYR A 186 1.50 17.28 12.79
C TYR A 186 0.10 17.62 12.24
N PRO A 187 -0.35 18.90 12.31
CA PRO A 187 -1.72 19.27 11.94
C PRO A 187 -2.03 19.06 10.45
N ALA A 188 -1.01 19.18 9.58
CA ALA A 188 -1.19 18.95 8.15
C ALA A 188 -1.62 17.51 7.84
N SER A 189 -1.13 16.52 8.60
CA SER A 189 -1.60 15.12 8.52
C SER A 189 -3.08 14.95 8.80
N LEU A 190 -3.61 15.68 9.80
CA LEU A 190 -5.05 15.65 10.10
C LEU A 190 -5.86 16.27 8.97
N VAL A 191 -5.42 17.41 8.44
CA VAL A 191 -6.06 18.08 7.30
C VAL A 191 -6.05 17.16 6.07
N MET A 192 -4.94 16.49 5.79
CA MET A 192 -4.83 15.50 4.71
C MET A 192 -5.76 14.31 4.96
N GLY A 193 -5.87 13.81 6.20
CA GLY A 193 -6.82 12.77 6.56
C GLY A 193 -8.27 13.16 6.28
N VAL A 194 -8.67 14.37 6.68
CA VAL A 194 -10.01 14.92 6.41
C VAL A 194 -10.23 15.09 4.90
N ALA A 195 -9.24 15.60 4.17
CA ALA A 195 -9.31 15.76 2.72
C ALA A 195 -9.48 14.40 2.01
N LEU A 196 -8.73 13.36 2.43
CA LEU A 196 -8.85 12.00 1.90
C LEU A 196 -10.25 11.42 2.15
N VAL A 197 -10.82 11.64 3.34
CA VAL A 197 -12.19 11.22 3.65
C VAL A 197 -13.21 11.94 2.78
N ALA A 198 -13.07 13.26 2.60
CA ALA A 198 -13.95 14.03 1.74
C ALA A 198 -13.89 13.54 0.29
N LEU A 199 -12.68 13.34 -0.25
CA LEU A 199 -12.47 12.79 -1.59
C LEU A 199 -13.08 11.39 -1.73
N TYR A 200 -12.88 10.52 -0.73
CA TYR A 200 -13.46 9.19 -0.71
C TYR A 200 -15.00 9.24 -0.74
N ILE A 201 -15.64 10.03 0.13
CA ILE A 201 -17.10 10.19 0.17
C ILE A 201 -17.62 10.70 -1.19
N ILE A 202 -16.99 11.75 -1.75
CA ILE A 202 -17.36 12.30 -3.05
C ILE A 202 -17.25 11.23 -4.14
N SER A 203 -16.15 10.47 -4.18
CA SER A 203 -15.93 9.43 -5.17
C SER A 203 -16.98 8.32 -5.12
N GLU A 204 -17.37 7.88 -3.92
CA GLU A 204 -18.39 6.84 -3.71
C GLU A 204 -19.80 7.34 -4.03
N VAL A 205 -20.12 8.59 -3.71
CA VAL A 205 -21.40 9.21 -4.06
C VAL A 205 -21.53 9.33 -5.58
N ILE A 206 -20.49 9.81 -6.27
CA ILE A 206 -20.46 9.89 -7.72
C ILE A 206 -20.59 8.49 -8.34
N ALA A 207 -19.84 7.51 -7.84
CA ALA A 207 -19.90 6.13 -8.32
C ALA A 207 -21.30 5.52 -8.14
N ARG A 208 -21.95 5.75 -7.00
CA ARG A 208 -23.32 5.30 -6.73
C ARG A 208 -24.32 5.95 -7.69
N ASN A 209 -24.22 7.25 -7.92
CA ASN A 209 -25.11 7.97 -8.82
C ASN A 209 -24.95 7.48 -10.27
N LYS A 210 -23.72 7.19 -10.73
CA LYS A 210 -23.46 6.56 -12.04
C LYS A 210 -24.11 5.18 -12.14
N LYS A 211 -24.03 4.36 -11.09
CA LYS A 211 -24.68 3.03 -11.06
C LYS A 211 -26.21 3.14 -11.16
N ILE A 212 -26.81 4.07 -10.43
CA ILE A 212 -28.27 4.33 -10.48
C ILE A 212 -28.68 4.83 -11.86
N ALA A 213 -27.94 5.77 -12.45
CA ALA A 213 -28.22 6.31 -13.78
C ALA A 213 -28.18 5.24 -14.87
N ASN A 214 -27.26 4.29 -14.76
CA ASN A 214 -27.12 3.17 -15.69
C ASN A 214 -28.02 1.96 -15.35
N GLY A 215 -28.92 2.08 -14.35
CA GLY A 215 -29.88 1.02 -13.99
C GLY A 215 -29.28 -0.20 -13.29
N PHE A 216 -28.05 -0.11 -12.75
CA PHE A 216 -27.43 -1.19 -12.00
C PHE A 216 -28.03 -1.32 -10.59
N GLU A 217 -28.01 -2.54 -10.04
CA GLU A 217 -28.37 -2.80 -8.64
C GLU A 217 -27.37 -2.10 -7.69
N VAL A 218 -27.90 -1.37 -6.71
CA VAL A 218 -27.10 -0.66 -5.69
C VAL A 218 -27.46 -1.12 -4.29
N SER A 219 -26.50 -1.08 -3.38
CA SER A 219 -26.73 -1.40 -1.97
C SER A 219 -27.78 -0.49 -1.34
N SER A 220 -28.50 -1.00 -0.34
CA SER A 220 -29.42 -0.21 0.49
C SER A 220 -28.72 1.05 1.03
N THR A 221 -29.47 2.15 1.12
CA THR A 221 -28.96 3.44 1.60
C THR A 221 -28.35 3.32 3.00
N LEU A 222 -28.92 2.48 3.87
CA LEU A 222 -28.40 2.27 5.22
C LEU A 222 -27.03 1.56 5.22
N ILE A 223 -26.87 0.54 4.36
CA ILE A 223 -25.59 -0.16 4.18
C ILE A 223 -24.55 0.78 3.55
N PHE A 224 -24.95 1.62 2.61
CA PHE A 224 -24.07 2.60 1.97
C PHE A 224 -23.57 3.65 2.97
N ILE A 225 -24.47 4.23 3.78
CA ILE A 225 -24.09 5.19 4.83
C ILE A 225 -23.23 4.52 5.89
N GLY A 226 -23.57 3.30 6.31
CA GLY A 226 -22.76 2.51 7.24
C GLY A 226 -21.34 2.28 6.71
N LYS A 227 -21.20 1.86 5.45
CA LYS A 227 -19.90 1.70 4.77
C LYS A 227 -19.10 3.01 4.77
N LEU A 228 -19.73 4.12 4.39
CA LEU A 228 -19.07 5.43 4.36
C LEU A 228 -18.61 5.85 5.76
N ALA A 229 -19.47 5.73 6.77
CA ALA A 229 -19.17 6.11 8.15
C ALA A 229 -18.03 5.26 8.72
N THR A 230 -18.07 3.94 8.56
CA THR A 230 -17.03 3.04 9.08
C THR A 230 -15.67 3.30 8.43
N ILE A 231 -15.60 3.42 7.09
CA ILE A 231 -14.33 3.67 6.40
C ILE A 231 -13.79 5.06 6.74
N SER A 232 -14.65 6.07 6.79
CA SER A 232 -14.25 7.44 7.17
C SER A 232 -13.70 7.49 8.59
N ALA A 233 -14.37 6.83 9.55
CA ALA A 233 -13.90 6.74 10.93
C ALA A 233 -12.54 6.05 11.03
N LEU A 234 -12.33 4.94 10.31
CA LEU A 234 -11.05 4.24 10.28
C LEU A 234 -9.92 5.12 9.73
N VAL A 235 -10.17 5.85 8.64
CA VAL A 235 -9.18 6.76 8.04
C VAL A 235 -8.86 7.92 8.98
N LEU A 236 -9.85 8.50 9.65
CA LEU A 236 -9.63 9.59 10.62
C LEU A 236 -8.83 9.11 11.84
N VAL A 237 -9.15 7.95 12.40
CA VAL A 237 -8.39 7.35 13.51
C VAL A 237 -6.95 7.10 13.08
N LEU A 238 -6.72 6.59 11.86
CA LEU A 238 -5.36 6.41 11.34
C LEU A 238 -4.62 7.74 11.15
N ALA A 239 -5.28 8.75 10.60
CA ALA A 239 -4.71 10.07 10.42
C ALA A 239 -4.31 10.72 11.75
N GLU A 240 -5.12 10.55 12.79
CA GLU A 240 -4.80 10.97 14.16
C GLU A 240 -3.55 10.26 14.68
N ARG A 241 -3.48 8.93 14.56
CA ARG A 241 -2.31 8.16 15.02
C ARG A 241 -1.03 8.52 14.26
N PHE A 242 -1.12 8.88 12.98
CA PHE A 242 0.04 9.39 12.24
C PHE A 242 0.43 10.80 12.72
N ALA A 243 -0.56 11.68 12.92
CA ALA A 243 -0.36 13.04 13.38
C ALA A 243 0.25 13.13 14.79
N GLU A 244 0.04 12.13 15.66
CA GLU A 244 0.64 12.05 17.00
C GLU A 244 2.11 11.60 17.01
N TYR A 245 2.63 11.01 15.92
CA TYR A 245 3.97 10.43 15.92
C TYR A 245 4.96 11.13 15.00
N ARG A 246 4.75 11.06 13.68
CA ARG A 246 5.68 11.60 12.67
C ARG A 246 4.99 12.30 11.50
N GLY A 247 3.66 12.29 11.47
CA GLY A 247 2.87 12.73 10.34
C GLY A 247 2.62 11.61 9.32
N LEU A 248 2.04 11.97 8.18
CA LEU A 248 1.56 11.02 7.18
C LEU A 248 2.75 10.38 6.44
N PRO A 249 2.92 9.04 6.47
CA PRO A 249 4.03 8.38 5.80
C PRO A 249 4.06 8.68 4.30
N ILE A 250 5.23 9.08 3.75
CA ILE A 250 5.38 9.37 2.32
C ILE A 250 4.97 8.17 1.44
N VAL A 251 5.16 6.97 1.97
CA VAL A 251 4.72 5.69 1.39
C VAL A 251 3.25 5.72 0.98
N VAL A 252 2.36 6.37 1.74
CA VAL A 252 0.94 6.44 1.41
C VAL A 252 0.74 7.18 0.08
N LEU A 253 1.51 8.25 -0.16
CA LEU A 253 1.50 8.96 -1.45
C LEU A 253 2.13 8.13 -2.56
N VAL A 254 3.23 7.42 -2.28
CA VAL A 254 3.89 6.54 -3.28
C VAL A 254 2.94 5.44 -3.72
N VAL A 255 2.28 4.76 -2.78
CA VAL A 255 1.26 3.74 -3.07
C VAL A 255 0.09 4.35 -3.82
N GLY A 256 -0.45 5.48 -3.36
CA GLY A 256 -1.57 6.17 -4.04
C GLY A 256 -1.24 6.58 -5.48
N THR A 257 -0.03 7.10 -5.70
CA THR A 257 0.48 7.46 -7.04
C THR A 257 0.64 6.21 -7.90
N THR A 258 1.19 5.13 -7.33
CA THR A 258 1.35 3.85 -8.03
C THR A 258 0.00 3.31 -8.47
N VAL A 259 -0.99 3.27 -7.57
CA VAL A 259 -2.37 2.86 -7.88
C VAL A 259 -2.97 3.74 -8.97
N PHE A 260 -2.80 5.06 -8.88
CA PHE A 260 -3.31 5.99 -9.89
C PHE A 260 -2.72 5.73 -11.28
N VAL A 261 -1.39 5.58 -11.37
CA VAL A 261 -0.71 5.28 -12.64
C VAL A 261 -1.19 3.95 -13.21
N PHE A 262 -1.28 2.90 -12.40
CA PHE A 262 -1.78 1.60 -12.86
C PHE A 262 -3.25 1.64 -13.28
N HIS A 263 -4.10 2.36 -12.55
CA HIS A 263 -5.50 2.55 -12.91
C HIS A 263 -5.65 3.33 -14.23
N PHE A 264 -4.75 4.28 -14.50
CA PHE A 264 -4.71 4.99 -15.78
C PHE A 264 -4.26 4.09 -16.94
N ILE A 265 -3.29 3.20 -16.70
CA ILE A 265 -2.82 2.25 -17.74
C ILE A 265 -3.88 1.19 -18.08
N LEU A 266 -4.72 0.81 -17.10
CA LEU A 266 -5.71 -0.26 -17.26
C LEU A 266 -7.05 0.16 -17.87
N ASN A 267 -7.40 1.45 -17.83
CA ASN A 267 -8.63 1.98 -18.41
C ASN A 267 -8.38 2.56 -19.80
#